data_AF-A0A543J3G7-F1
#
_entry.id   AF-A0A543J3G7-F1
#
_cell.length_a   1.000
_cell.length_b   1.000
_cell.length_c   1.000
_cell.angle_alpha   90.00
_cell.angle_beta   90.00
_cell.angle_gamma   90.00
#
_symmetry.space_group_name_H-M   'P 1'
#
loop_
_entity.id
_entity.type
_entity.pdbx_description
1 polymer ?
#
loop_
_entity_poly.entity_id
_entity_poly.type
_entity_poly.pdbx_seq_one_letter_code
_entity_poly.pdbx_strand_id
1 'polypeptide(L)'
;MTRRTPQPRDRGIPDATVARLPLYLRALNGLAERGTATVSSEDLAVAAGVNSAKLRKDLSHLGSYGTRGVGYDVQYLIYQISRELGLTQDWAIAIVGVGNLGRALANYGGFVSRGFRVAALVDADPAVVGERIAGLVVEHIDDLENVIKRRGVSIVVIATPAQAAQEVADRVIDAGVTSILNFAPVVLSVPEGVEVRKVDLAIELQILAFHEQRKAERAEAGATAPRGVAAEVTPPGEAVARAAQGEAAINAAAPYGEVGGTGPDGDAGAGALTVAPPGRNDVNGRGAGRRAAGRARTSGPANGPGNGPARGRNGGRGGGTATT
;
A
#
# COMPACT_ATOMS: atom_id res chain seq x y z
N MET A 1 40.58 -16.91 -21.77
CA MET A 1 39.22 -16.97 -21.16
C MET A 1 38.36 -15.90 -21.80
N THR A 2 37.25 -16.27 -22.42
CA THR A 2 36.39 -15.33 -23.16
C THR A 2 35.54 -14.51 -22.19
N ARG A 3 35.59 -13.18 -22.24
CA ARG A 3 34.64 -12.32 -21.51
C ARG A 3 33.24 -12.58 -22.06
N ARG A 4 32.29 -13.00 -21.21
CA ARG A 4 30.87 -13.00 -21.58
C ARG A 4 30.39 -11.56 -21.66
N THR A 5 30.06 -11.10 -22.87
CA THR A 5 29.24 -9.91 -23.05
C THR A 5 27.88 -10.13 -22.36
N PRO A 6 27.34 -9.16 -21.61
CA PRO A 6 25.97 -9.25 -21.09
C PRO A 6 24.96 -9.50 -22.22
N GLN A 7 24.00 -10.41 -21.98
CA GLN A 7 22.86 -10.56 -22.89
C GLN A 7 21.86 -9.42 -22.66
N PRO A 8 21.07 -9.02 -23.67
CA PRO A 8 20.13 -7.90 -23.57
C PRO A 8 18.85 -8.25 -22.79
N ARG A 9 19.01 -8.64 -21.51
CA ARG A 9 17.94 -8.66 -20.50
C ARG A 9 17.95 -7.39 -19.64
N ASP A 10 19.03 -6.61 -19.68
CA ASP A 10 19.25 -5.39 -18.88
C ASP A 10 18.49 -4.16 -19.43
N ARG A 11 17.19 -4.34 -19.70
CA ARG A 11 16.20 -3.25 -19.71
C ARG A 11 15.11 -3.62 -18.70
N GLY A 12 15.46 -3.45 -17.43
CA GLY A 12 14.53 -3.54 -16.32
C GLY A 12 13.34 -2.59 -16.49
N ILE A 13 12.27 -2.87 -15.75
CA ILE A 13 11.07 -2.05 -15.74
C ILE A 13 11.45 -0.64 -15.27
N PRO A 14 11.17 0.44 -16.03
CA PRO A 14 11.57 1.79 -15.64
C PRO A 14 10.98 2.19 -14.29
N ASP A 15 11.71 2.92 -13.44
CA ASP A 15 11.28 3.29 -12.07
C ASP A 15 9.95 4.05 -12.08
N ALA A 16 9.75 4.91 -13.08
CA ALA A 16 8.49 5.60 -13.30
C ALA A 16 7.31 4.65 -13.58
N THR A 17 7.56 3.50 -14.21
CA THR A 17 6.60 2.41 -14.41
C THR A 17 6.39 1.63 -13.12
N VAL A 18 7.46 1.25 -12.42
CA VAL A 18 7.39 0.59 -11.09
C VAL A 18 6.53 1.42 -10.12
N ALA A 19 6.73 2.73 -10.08
CA ALA A 19 5.94 3.66 -9.27
C ALA A 19 4.43 3.74 -9.64
N ARG A 20 4.02 3.27 -10.83
CA ARG A 20 2.62 3.19 -11.27
C ARG A 20 1.99 1.81 -11.11
N LEU A 21 2.78 0.74 -11.09
CA LEU A 21 2.26 -0.64 -10.94
C LEU A 21 1.34 -0.83 -9.71
N PRO A 22 1.60 -0.23 -8.52
CA PRO A 22 0.69 -0.31 -7.38
C PRO A 22 -0.69 0.33 -7.61
N LEU A 23 -0.80 1.31 -8.52
CA LEU A 23 -2.07 1.93 -8.90
C LEU A 23 -2.90 0.95 -9.76
N TYR A 24 -2.24 0.25 -10.69
CA TYR A 24 -2.87 -0.79 -11.51
C TYR A 24 -3.31 -1.97 -10.64
N LEU A 25 -2.46 -2.41 -9.70
CA LEU A 25 -2.82 -3.46 -8.74
C LEU A 25 -4.01 -3.06 -7.85
N ARG A 26 -4.08 -1.80 -7.39
CA ARG A 26 -5.25 -1.27 -6.65
C ARG A 26 -6.52 -1.30 -7.50
N ALA A 27 -6.45 -0.86 -8.76
CA ALA A 27 -7.60 -0.85 -9.67
C ALA A 27 -8.08 -2.28 -10.00
N LEU A 28 -7.15 -3.21 -10.24
CA LEU A 28 -7.44 -4.61 -10.51
C LEU A 28 -8.04 -5.34 -9.30
N ASN A 29 -7.53 -5.12 -8.09
CA ASN A 29 -8.13 -5.73 -6.89
C ASN A 29 -9.59 -5.29 -6.71
N GLY A 30 -9.90 -4.00 -6.92
CA GLY A 30 -11.28 -3.52 -6.91
C GLY A 30 -12.16 -4.09 -8.04
N LEU A 31 -11.59 -4.46 -9.19
CA LEU A 31 -12.29 -5.17 -10.26
C LEU A 31 -12.55 -6.64 -9.88
N ALA A 32 -11.56 -7.31 -9.27
CA ALA A 32 -11.67 -8.67 -8.75
C ALA A 32 -12.72 -8.79 -7.62
N GLU A 33 -12.75 -7.84 -6.69
CA GLU A 33 -13.78 -7.72 -5.63
C GLU A 33 -15.21 -7.63 -6.20
N ARG A 34 -15.36 -7.07 -7.42
CA ARG A 34 -16.64 -7.01 -8.17
C ARG A 34 -16.86 -8.22 -9.11
N GLY A 35 -16.06 -9.28 -9.00
CA GLY A 35 -16.16 -10.46 -9.86
C GLY A 35 -15.82 -10.22 -11.33
N THR A 36 -15.14 -9.12 -11.67
CA THR A 36 -14.78 -8.81 -13.07
C THR A 36 -13.65 -9.73 -13.54
N ALA A 37 -13.94 -10.63 -14.49
CA ALA A 37 -12.95 -11.58 -15.02
C ALA A 37 -11.96 -10.92 -15.99
N THR A 38 -12.44 -10.04 -16.88
CA THR A 38 -11.63 -9.37 -17.90
C THR A 38 -11.85 -7.86 -17.92
N VAL A 39 -10.81 -7.09 -18.25
CA VAL A 39 -10.86 -5.62 -18.32
C VAL A 39 -10.12 -5.09 -19.55
N SER A 40 -10.63 -4.03 -20.19
CA SER A 40 -9.92 -3.39 -21.30
C SER A 40 -8.79 -2.47 -20.82
N SER A 41 -7.89 -2.09 -21.73
CA SER A 41 -6.87 -1.07 -21.46
C SER A 41 -7.43 0.33 -21.23
N GLU A 42 -8.67 0.58 -21.63
CA GLU A 42 -9.34 1.87 -21.44
C GLU A 42 -9.91 1.93 -20.03
N ASP A 43 -10.72 0.93 -19.65
CA ASP A 43 -11.39 0.87 -18.33
C ASP A 43 -10.39 0.77 -17.19
N LEU A 44 -9.34 -0.05 -17.35
CA LEU A 44 -8.28 -0.17 -16.33
C LEU A 44 -7.47 1.12 -16.19
N ALA A 45 -7.28 1.87 -17.28
CA ALA A 45 -6.57 3.14 -17.25
C ALA A 45 -7.41 4.23 -16.55
N VAL A 46 -8.72 4.29 -16.83
CA VAL A 46 -9.67 5.14 -16.12
C VAL A 46 -9.71 4.79 -14.63
N ALA A 47 -9.86 3.51 -14.28
CA ALA A 47 -9.90 3.03 -12.90
C ALA A 47 -8.59 3.27 -12.11
N ALA A 48 -7.46 3.38 -12.80
CA ALA A 48 -6.16 3.70 -12.19
C ALA A 48 -5.75 5.17 -12.31
N GLY A 49 -6.57 6.05 -12.91
CA GLY A 49 -6.27 7.47 -13.08
C GLY A 49 -5.12 7.78 -14.05
N VAL A 50 -4.93 6.98 -15.10
CA VAL A 50 -3.86 7.15 -16.10
C VAL A 50 -4.38 7.20 -17.54
N ASN A 51 -3.52 7.62 -18.47
CA ASN A 51 -3.78 7.50 -19.90
C ASN A 51 -3.60 6.04 -20.39
N SER A 52 -4.50 5.55 -21.24
CA SER A 52 -4.51 4.15 -21.71
C SER A 52 -3.31 3.76 -22.57
N ALA A 53 -2.73 4.68 -23.35
CA ALA A 53 -1.49 4.42 -24.07
C ALA A 53 -0.28 4.30 -23.13
N LYS A 54 -0.27 5.07 -22.03
CA LYS A 54 0.74 4.94 -20.97
C LYS A 54 0.63 3.58 -20.26
N LEU A 55 -0.59 3.17 -19.89
CA LEU A 55 -0.85 1.85 -19.32
C LEU A 55 -0.43 0.71 -20.26
N ARG A 56 -0.80 0.77 -21.56
CA ARG A 56 -0.39 -0.25 -22.54
C ARG A 56 1.13 -0.36 -22.66
N LYS A 57 1.86 0.77 -22.64
CA LYS A 57 3.33 0.78 -22.59
C LYS A 57 3.86 0.16 -21.30
N ASP A 58 3.32 0.56 -20.15
CA ASP A 58 3.75 0.08 -18.84
C ASP A 58 3.57 -1.44 -18.68
N LEU A 59 2.43 -1.99 -19.07
CA LEU A 59 2.21 -3.43 -19.04
C LEU A 59 3.08 -4.18 -20.04
N SER A 60 3.45 -3.57 -21.18
CA SER A 60 4.36 -4.20 -22.16
C SER A 60 5.79 -4.40 -21.65
N HIS A 61 6.21 -3.71 -20.58
CA HIS A 61 7.46 -3.99 -19.89
C HIS A 61 7.40 -5.27 -19.03
N LEU A 62 6.20 -5.68 -18.60
CA LEU A 62 5.97 -6.91 -17.84
C LEU A 62 5.81 -8.13 -18.75
N GLY A 63 5.17 -7.94 -19.91
CA GLY A 63 4.93 -8.97 -20.91
C GLY A 63 3.71 -8.69 -21.79
N SER A 64 3.39 -9.62 -22.68
CA SER A 64 2.20 -9.52 -23.55
C SER A 64 1.02 -10.25 -22.91
N TYR A 65 0.30 -9.56 -22.02
CA TYR A 65 -0.77 -10.16 -21.18
C TYR A 65 -2.21 -9.76 -21.57
N GLY A 66 -2.39 -9.05 -22.68
CA GLY A 66 -3.70 -8.65 -23.19
C GLY A 66 -3.99 -9.26 -24.56
N THR A 67 -5.16 -9.87 -24.72
CA THR A 67 -5.64 -10.40 -26.01
C THR A 67 -6.41 -9.31 -26.75
N ARG A 68 -6.06 -9.05 -28.01
CA ARG A 68 -6.76 -8.05 -28.86
C ARG A 68 -8.24 -8.40 -28.96
N GLY A 69 -9.12 -7.44 -28.65
CA GLY A 69 -10.57 -7.62 -28.64
C GLY A 69 -11.16 -8.24 -27.37
N VAL A 70 -10.34 -8.69 -26.42
CA VAL A 70 -10.79 -9.29 -25.13
C VAL A 70 -10.30 -8.50 -23.92
N GLY A 71 -9.11 -7.89 -24.01
CA GLY A 71 -8.49 -7.18 -22.89
C GLY A 71 -7.56 -8.09 -22.07
N TYR A 72 -7.41 -7.79 -20.79
CA TYR A 72 -6.58 -8.50 -19.82
C TYR A 72 -7.46 -9.37 -18.91
N ASP A 73 -7.01 -10.59 -18.59
CA ASP A 73 -7.54 -11.34 -17.45
C ASP A 73 -7.11 -10.65 -16.14
N VAL A 74 -8.08 -10.38 -15.26
CA VAL A 74 -7.86 -9.59 -14.05
C VAL A 74 -7.02 -10.35 -13.02
N GLN A 75 -7.29 -11.64 -12.80
CA GLN A 75 -6.57 -12.45 -11.80
C GLN A 75 -5.12 -12.72 -12.23
N TYR A 76 -4.93 -13.04 -13.50
CA TYR A 76 -3.60 -13.24 -14.07
C TYR A 76 -2.78 -11.95 -14.06
N LEU A 77 -3.39 -10.79 -14.36
CA LEU A 77 -2.67 -9.51 -14.32
C LEU A 77 -2.36 -9.05 -12.88
N ILE A 78 -3.24 -9.33 -11.90
CA ILE A 78 -2.93 -9.18 -10.46
C ILE A 78 -1.71 -10.01 -10.09
N TYR A 79 -1.68 -11.29 -10.48
CA TYR A 79 -0.56 -12.19 -10.19
C TYR A 79 0.76 -11.68 -10.80
N GLN A 80 0.77 -11.30 -12.09
CA GLN A 80 2.00 -10.83 -12.73
C GLN A 80 2.49 -9.49 -12.15
N ILE A 81 1.60 -8.52 -11.91
CA ILE A 81 2.00 -7.25 -11.29
C ILE A 81 2.49 -7.47 -9.85
N SER A 82 1.85 -8.36 -9.08
CA SER A 82 2.31 -8.70 -7.71
C SER A 82 3.68 -9.37 -7.74
N ARG A 83 3.93 -10.28 -8.70
CA ARG A 83 5.25 -10.91 -8.90
C ARG A 83 6.35 -9.90 -9.23
N GLU A 84 6.12 -9.02 -10.19
CA GLU A 84 7.14 -8.05 -10.65
C GLU A 84 7.35 -6.91 -9.63
N LEU A 85 6.40 -6.68 -8.72
CA LEU A 85 6.58 -5.84 -7.52
C LEU A 85 7.16 -6.60 -6.30
N GLY A 86 7.47 -7.89 -6.43
CA GLY A 86 7.99 -8.70 -5.31
C GLY A 86 6.99 -8.96 -4.19
N LEU A 87 5.69 -8.75 -4.40
CA LEU A 87 4.63 -8.89 -3.38
C LEU A 87 4.12 -10.33 -3.22
N THR A 88 4.79 -11.31 -3.85
CA THR A 88 4.54 -12.75 -3.65
C THR A 88 5.32 -13.35 -2.48
N GLN A 89 5.91 -12.51 -1.62
CA GLN A 89 6.59 -12.87 -0.38
C GLN A 89 6.23 -11.87 0.73
N ASP A 90 6.21 -12.33 1.98
CA ASP A 90 5.91 -11.48 3.15
C ASP A 90 7.13 -10.62 3.54
N TRP A 91 7.08 -9.33 3.23
CA TRP A 91 8.06 -8.36 3.69
C TRP A 91 7.81 -7.99 5.15
N ALA A 92 8.77 -8.27 6.01
CA ALA A 92 8.70 -7.91 7.43
C ALA A 92 9.03 -6.42 7.61
N ILE A 93 8.10 -5.64 8.17
CA ILE A 93 8.29 -4.21 8.39
C ILE A 93 8.36 -3.86 9.88
N ALA A 94 9.23 -2.93 10.26
CA ALA A 94 9.23 -2.33 11.60
C ALA A 94 8.76 -0.87 11.51
N ILE A 95 8.00 -0.43 12.52
CA ILE A 95 7.58 0.98 12.65
C ILE A 95 8.33 1.58 13.84
N VAL A 96 9.10 2.64 13.59
CA VAL A 96 9.82 3.40 14.62
C VAL A 96 9.13 4.73 14.85
N GLY A 97 8.77 5.01 16.10
CA GLY A 97 7.87 6.08 16.50
C GLY A 97 6.41 5.60 16.51
N VAL A 98 5.89 5.34 17.69
CA VAL A 98 4.57 4.76 18.00
C VAL A 98 3.65 5.83 18.65
N GLY A 99 3.82 7.07 18.23
CA GLY A 99 2.81 8.13 18.39
C GLY A 99 1.58 7.90 17.49
N ASN A 100 0.72 8.91 17.38
CA ASN A 100 -0.57 8.83 16.66
C ASN A 100 -0.47 8.19 15.26
N LEU A 101 0.52 8.59 14.45
CA LEU A 101 0.74 8.05 13.10
C LEU A 101 1.23 6.60 13.14
N GLY A 102 2.23 6.28 13.97
CA GLY A 102 2.73 4.91 14.12
C GLY A 102 1.66 3.93 14.59
N ARG A 103 0.79 4.35 15.51
CA ARG A 103 -0.39 3.58 15.96
C ARG A 103 -1.41 3.37 14.85
N ALA A 104 -1.69 4.38 14.03
CA ALA A 104 -2.59 4.24 12.89
C ALA A 104 -2.02 3.27 11.83
N LEU A 105 -0.72 3.36 11.54
CA LEU A 105 -0.02 2.47 10.61
C LEU A 105 0.06 1.04 11.14
N ALA A 106 0.32 0.83 12.43
CA ALA A 106 0.36 -0.49 13.06
C ALA A 106 -0.97 -1.26 12.94
N ASN A 107 -2.10 -0.55 12.98
CA ASN A 107 -3.44 -1.12 12.83
C ASN A 107 -3.94 -1.13 11.36
N TYR A 108 -3.12 -0.70 10.39
CA TYR A 108 -3.52 -0.64 8.98
C TYR A 108 -3.47 -2.01 8.31
N GLY A 109 -4.58 -2.75 8.35
CA GLY A 109 -4.74 -4.06 7.72
C GLY A 109 -4.47 -4.09 6.19
N GLY A 110 -4.46 -2.92 5.54
CA GLY A 110 -4.08 -2.78 4.12
C GLY A 110 -2.59 -3.01 3.82
N PHE A 111 -1.74 -3.21 4.83
CA PHE A 111 -0.38 -3.74 4.66
C PHE A 111 -0.39 -5.27 4.39
N VAL A 112 -1.13 -6.04 5.20
CA VAL A 112 -1.15 -7.50 5.13
C VAL A 112 -1.73 -7.99 3.79
N SER A 113 -2.78 -7.34 3.29
CA SER A 113 -3.36 -7.63 1.97
C SER A 113 -2.49 -7.21 0.77
N ARG A 114 -1.25 -6.75 1.02
CA ARG A 114 -0.26 -6.34 0.02
C ARG A 114 1.11 -7.02 0.20
N GLY A 115 1.20 -8.05 1.06
CA GLY A 115 2.46 -8.75 1.33
C GLY A 115 3.39 -8.02 2.31
N PHE A 116 2.88 -7.06 3.11
CA PHE A 116 3.65 -6.38 4.16
C PHE A 116 3.15 -6.80 5.54
N ARG A 117 4.00 -7.47 6.31
CA ARG A 117 3.69 -7.90 7.68
C ARG A 117 4.35 -6.96 8.67
N VAL A 118 3.54 -6.22 9.45
CA VAL A 118 4.04 -5.49 10.62
C VAL A 118 4.67 -6.51 11.56
N ALA A 119 5.98 -6.41 11.74
CA ALA A 119 6.80 -7.36 12.47
C ALA A 119 7.23 -6.80 13.82
N ALA A 120 7.46 -5.48 13.92
CA ALA A 120 7.89 -4.79 15.15
C ALA A 120 7.30 -3.39 15.26
N LEU A 121 7.17 -2.92 16.50
CA LEU A 121 6.89 -1.54 16.87
C LEU A 121 8.00 -1.12 17.85
N VAL A 122 8.61 0.05 17.63
CA VAL A 122 9.77 0.51 18.40
C VAL A 122 9.60 1.98 18.78
N ASP A 123 9.81 2.31 20.05
CA ASP A 123 9.76 3.68 20.56
C ASP A 123 10.86 3.96 21.61
N ALA A 124 11.12 5.24 21.87
CA ALA A 124 12.00 5.72 22.92
C ALA A 124 11.21 6.19 24.16
N ASP A 125 9.90 6.45 24.05
CA ASP A 125 9.06 6.87 25.18
C ASP A 125 8.79 5.69 26.15
N PRO A 126 9.27 5.72 27.40
CA PRO A 126 9.03 4.66 28.38
C PRO A 126 7.55 4.50 28.78
N ALA A 127 6.69 5.47 28.48
CA ALA A 127 5.24 5.36 28.68
C ALA A 127 4.53 4.56 27.57
N VAL A 128 5.17 4.37 26.41
CA VAL A 128 4.64 3.63 25.25
C VAL A 128 5.29 2.26 25.11
N VAL A 129 6.56 2.11 25.51
CA VAL A 129 7.29 0.85 25.50
C VAL A 129 6.63 -0.18 26.43
N GLY A 130 6.48 -1.41 25.96
CA GLY A 130 5.73 -2.46 26.64
C GLY A 130 4.21 -2.47 26.37
N GLU A 131 3.63 -1.43 25.77
CA GLU A 131 2.21 -1.46 25.34
C GLU A 131 1.98 -2.51 24.24
N ARG A 132 0.78 -3.09 24.19
CA ARG A 132 0.38 -4.03 23.13
C ARG A 132 -0.56 -3.38 22.10
N ILE A 133 -0.05 -3.17 20.89
CA ILE A 133 -0.75 -2.53 19.77
C ILE A 133 -0.76 -3.50 18.58
N ALA A 134 -1.92 -3.68 17.92
CA ALA A 134 -2.11 -4.66 16.84
C ALA A 134 -1.61 -6.10 17.18
N GLY A 135 -1.62 -6.47 18.47
CA GLY A 135 -1.10 -7.73 18.98
C GLY A 135 0.41 -7.76 19.26
N LEU A 136 1.20 -6.85 18.69
CA LEU A 136 2.64 -6.68 18.94
C LEU A 136 2.88 -5.91 20.23
N VAL A 137 4.01 -6.17 20.90
CA VAL A 137 4.51 -5.36 22.03
C VAL A 137 5.49 -4.32 21.48
N VAL A 138 5.43 -3.08 21.98
CA VAL A 138 6.41 -2.03 21.64
C VAL A 138 7.74 -2.32 22.36
N GLU A 139 8.83 -2.37 21.60
CA GLU A 139 10.19 -2.57 22.10
C GLU A 139 10.93 -1.21 22.23
N HIS A 140 11.94 -1.13 23.11
CA HIS A 140 12.72 0.10 23.28
C HIS A 140 13.66 0.35 22.10
N ILE A 141 13.94 1.61 21.79
CA ILE A 141 14.81 2.03 20.68
C ILE A 141 16.24 1.46 20.77
N ASP A 142 16.75 1.20 21.98
CA ASP A 142 18.08 0.61 22.19
C ASP A 142 18.20 -0.82 21.66
N ASP A 143 17.08 -1.53 21.47
CA ASP A 143 17.04 -2.89 20.93
C ASP A 143 16.86 -2.95 19.40
N LEU A 144 16.77 -1.80 18.71
CA LEU A 144 16.42 -1.70 17.28
C LEU A 144 17.20 -2.65 16.37
N GLU A 145 18.52 -2.73 16.51
CA GLU A 145 19.39 -3.59 15.72
C GLU A 145 19.12 -5.09 16.00
N ASN A 146 18.82 -5.43 17.26
CA ASN A 146 18.43 -6.78 17.66
C ASN A 146 17.04 -7.13 17.12
N VAL A 147 16.10 -6.18 17.15
CA VAL A 147 14.73 -6.30 16.62
C VAL A 147 14.76 -6.55 15.11
N ILE A 148 15.55 -5.76 14.36
CA ILE A 148 15.72 -5.89 12.92
C ILE A 148 16.22 -7.29 12.56
N LYS A 149 17.34 -7.71 13.17
CA LYS A 149 17.99 -9.01 12.89
C LYS A 149 17.12 -10.19 13.32
N ARG A 150 16.53 -10.15 14.52
CA ARG A 150 15.72 -11.24 15.10
C ARG A 150 14.38 -11.44 14.40
N ARG A 151 13.77 -10.38 13.85
CA ARG A 151 12.45 -10.44 13.18
C ARG A 151 12.54 -10.46 11.65
N GLY A 152 13.76 -10.40 11.08
CA GLY A 152 14.02 -10.44 9.64
C GLY A 152 13.54 -9.18 8.91
N VAL A 153 13.56 -8.02 9.58
CA VAL A 153 13.01 -6.76 9.05
C VAL A 153 13.73 -6.37 7.76
N SER A 154 12.95 -6.12 6.71
CA SER A 154 13.46 -5.76 5.38
C SER A 154 13.16 -4.31 5.00
N ILE A 155 12.19 -3.68 5.66
CA ILE A 155 11.78 -2.29 5.44
C ILE A 155 11.50 -1.64 6.80
N VAL A 156 11.96 -0.42 7.02
CA VAL A 156 11.61 0.36 8.23
C VAL A 156 10.76 1.56 7.87
N VAL A 157 9.71 1.80 8.65
CA VAL A 157 8.86 2.98 8.58
C VAL A 157 9.27 3.93 9.70
N ILE A 158 9.75 5.12 9.35
CA ILE A 158 10.15 6.16 10.31
C ILE A 158 8.99 7.14 10.45
N ALA A 159 8.35 7.14 11.62
CA ALA A 159 7.23 8.00 12.01
C ALA A 159 7.55 8.84 13.27
N THR A 160 8.83 9.13 13.48
CA THR A 160 9.37 9.91 14.60
C THR A 160 9.26 11.43 14.37
N PRO A 161 9.48 12.26 15.41
CA PRO A 161 9.83 13.67 15.23
C PRO A 161 11.04 13.86 14.31
N ALA A 162 11.12 15.02 13.65
CA ALA A 162 12.16 15.33 12.66
C ALA A 162 13.59 15.24 13.22
N GLN A 163 13.76 15.62 14.49
CA GLN A 163 15.04 15.69 15.18
C GLN A 163 15.69 14.32 15.38
N ALA A 164 14.88 13.26 15.55
CA ALA A 164 15.36 11.89 15.77
C ALA A 164 15.44 11.06 14.48
N ALA A 165 14.85 11.54 13.37
CA ALA A 165 14.64 10.73 12.18
C ALA A 165 15.95 10.33 11.45
N GLN A 166 16.98 11.18 11.49
CA GLN A 166 18.29 10.86 10.91
C GLN A 166 19.02 9.79 11.73
N GLU A 167 19.11 9.94 13.05
CA GLU A 167 19.75 8.96 13.94
C GLU A 167 19.09 7.57 13.81
N VAL A 168 17.76 7.54 13.72
CA VAL A 168 17.03 6.28 13.44
C VAL A 168 17.38 5.73 12.06
N ALA A 169 17.46 6.57 11.02
CA ALA A 169 17.84 6.11 9.68
C ALA A 169 19.26 5.52 9.65
N ASP A 170 20.22 6.19 10.28
CA ASP A 170 21.62 5.74 10.37
C ASP A 170 21.71 4.36 11.05
N ARG A 171 21.06 4.20 12.21
CA ARG A 171 21.00 2.91 12.94
C ARG A 171 20.29 1.80 12.15
N VAL A 172 19.27 2.14 11.37
CA VAL A 172 18.57 1.20 10.47
C VAL A 172 19.47 0.72 9.33
N ILE A 173 20.31 1.61 8.79
CA ILE A 173 21.28 1.30 7.73
C ILE A 173 22.43 0.45 8.28
N ASP A 174 22.97 0.78 9.46
CA ASP A 174 23.99 -0.02 10.17
C ASP A 174 23.47 -1.40 10.59
N ALA A 175 22.16 -1.54 10.82
CA ALA A 175 21.51 -2.84 11.03
C ALA A 175 21.38 -3.68 9.74
N GLY A 176 21.64 -3.09 8.57
CA GLY A 176 21.63 -3.73 7.26
C GLY A 176 20.36 -3.53 6.43
N VAL A 177 19.46 -2.61 6.80
CA VAL A 177 18.22 -2.34 6.07
C VAL A 177 18.42 -1.20 5.07
N THR A 178 18.24 -1.50 3.78
CA THR A 178 18.42 -0.56 2.66
C THR A 178 17.10 0.03 2.13
N SER A 179 15.97 -0.14 2.84
CA SER A 179 14.66 0.34 2.40
C SER A 179 13.91 1.04 3.53
N ILE A 180 13.67 2.35 3.37
CA ILE A 180 13.08 3.21 4.38
C ILE A 180 11.86 3.94 3.83
N LEU A 181 10.74 3.87 4.55
CA LEU A 181 9.54 4.68 4.31
C LEU A 181 9.48 5.81 5.34
N ASN A 182 9.84 7.03 4.93
CA ASN A 182 9.99 8.17 5.82
C ASN A 182 8.73 9.05 5.85
N PHE A 183 8.08 9.14 7.02
CA PHE A 183 6.99 10.09 7.31
C PHE A 183 7.45 11.30 8.15
N ALA A 184 8.69 11.32 8.65
CA ALA A 184 9.20 12.47 9.37
C ALA A 184 9.36 13.68 8.42
N PRO A 185 9.06 14.92 8.86
CA PRO A 185 9.06 16.10 8.00
C PRO A 185 10.49 16.66 7.77
N VAL A 186 11.41 15.80 7.36
CA VAL A 186 12.81 16.08 7.07
C VAL A 186 13.28 15.26 5.86
N VAL A 187 14.32 15.71 5.17
CA VAL A 187 15.02 14.92 4.14
C VAL A 187 16.16 14.17 4.84
N LEU A 188 16.17 12.84 4.72
CA LEU A 188 17.23 12.00 5.28
C LEU A 188 18.45 12.01 4.34
N SER A 189 19.64 12.11 4.93
CA SER A 189 20.90 11.85 4.24
C SER A 189 21.21 10.36 4.34
N VAL A 190 21.46 9.68 3.21
CA VAL A 190 21.73 8.23 3.17
C VAL A 190 22.82 7.91 2.15
N PRO A 191 23.58 6.80 2.30
CA PRO A 191 24.57 6.38 1.32
C PRO A 191 23.93 5.77 0.06
N GLU A 192 24.74 5.64 -1.00
CA GLU A 192 24.34 4.98 -2.24
C GLU A 192 23.87 3.53 -1.98
N GLY A 193 22.77 3.13 -2.63
CA GLY A 193 22.14 1.81 -2.45
C GLY A 193 21.11 1.73 -1.31
N VAL A 194 20.84 2.83 -0.59
CA VAL A 194 19.71 2.93 0.35
C VAL A 194 18.55 3.68 -0.29
N GLU A 195 17.40 3.02 -0.41
CA GLU A 195 16.17 3.57 -0.96
C GLU A 195 15.33 4.24 0.13
N VAL A 196 15.14 5.55 0.03
CA VAL A 196 14.29 6.34 0.94
C VAL A 196 13.08 6.89 0.20
N ARG A 197 11.89 6.38 0.54
CA ARG A 197 10.62 6.92 0.04
C ARG A 197 10.00 7.85 1.07
N LYS A 198 10.06 9.17 0.83
CA LYS A 198 9.32 10.15 1.65
C LYS A 198 7.82 10.06 1.39
N VAL A 199 7.00 10.22 2.42
CA VAL A 199 5.56 10.49 2.34
C VAL A 199 5.27 11.79 3.07
N ASP A 200 4.67 12.76 2.38
CA ASP A 200 4.37 14.09 2.93
C ASP A 200 2.93 14.48 2.62
N LEU A 201 2.02 14.15 3.54
CA LEU A 201 0.59 14.38 3.37
C LEU A 201 0.23 15.88 3.30
N ALA A 202 1.08 16.77 3.82
CA ALA A 202 0.85 18.20 3.74
C ALA A 202 1.14 18.73 2.33
N ILE A 203 2.22 18.26 1.69
CA ILE A 203 2.52 18.60 0.29
C ILE A 203 1.41 18.09 -0.66
N GLU A 204 0.91 16.88 -0.47
CA GLU A 204 -0.21 16.35 -1.28
C GLU A 204 -1.48 17.22 -1.13
N LEU A 205 -1.79 17.69 0.07
CA LEU A 205 -2.91 18.61 0.31
C LEU A 205 -2.69 20.01 -0.29
N GLN A 206 -1.45 20.52 -0.31
CA GLN A 206 -1.10 21.77 -0.98
C GLN A 206 -1.28 21.67 -2.51
N ILE A 207 -0.91 20.54 -3.11
CA ILE A 207 -1.13 20.25 -4.53
C ILE A 207 -2.65 20.20 -4.84
N LEU A 208 -3.47 19.62 -3.96
CA LEU A 208 -4.92 19.63 -4.12
C LEU A 208 -5.50 21.06 -3.97
N ALA A 209 -5.06 21.84 -2.98
CA ALA A 209 -5.51 23.22 -2.78
C ALA A 209 -5.25 24.12 -4.01
N PHE A 210 -4.08 23.98 -4.65
CA PHE A 210 -3.77 24.63 -5.92
C PHE A 210 -4.77 24.25 -7.04
N HIS A 211 -5.14 22.98 -7.15
CA HIS A 211 -6.11 22.53 -8.14
C HIS A 211 -7.53 23.06 -7.85
N GLU A 212 -7.97 23.12 -6.59
CA GLU A 212 -9.27 23.70 -6.24
C GLU A 212 -9.33 25.21 -6.50
N GLN A 213 -8.28 25.97 -6.14
CA GLN A 213 -8.18 27.39 -6.49
C GLN A 213 -8.34 27.60 -8.01
N ARG A 214 -7.61 26.83 -8.83
CA ARG A 214 -7.68 26.96 -10.29
C ARG A 214 -8.98 26.43 -10.92
N LYS A 215 -9.82 25.70 -10.17
CA LYS A 215 -11.21 25.42 -10.57
C LYS A 215 -12.12 26.61 -10.27
N ALA A 216 -11.98 27.22 -9.08
CA ALA A 216 -12.74 28.42 -8.70
C ALA A 216 -12.49 29.58 -9.66
N GLU A 217 -11.23 29.93 -9.92
CA GLU A 217 -10.81 30.96 -10.90
C GLU A 217 -11.46 30.76 -12.28
N ARG A 218 -11.59 29.50 -12.73
CA ARG A 218 -12.21 29.15 -14.02
C ARG A 218 -13.73 29.24 -14.01
N ALA A 219 -14.38 28.92 -12.89
CA ALA A 219 -15.81 29.09 -12.73
C ALA A 219 -16.19 30.59 -12.72
N GLU A 220 -15.43 31.42 -12.01
CA GLU A 220 -15.61 32.88 -11.95
C GLU A 220 -15.35 33.56 -13.30
N ALA A 221 -14.24 33.21 -13.97
CA ALA A 221 -13.95 33.71 -15.31
C ALA A 221 -14.99 33.26 -16.35
N GLY A 222 -15.51 32.04 -16.23
CA GLY A 222 -16.61 31.53 -17.06
C GLY A 222 -17.94 32.25 -16.82
N ALA A 223 -18.22 32.68 -15.59
CA ALA A 223 -19.42 33.43 -15.23
C ALA A 223 -19.38 34.91 -15.69
N THR A 224 -18.19 35.46 -15.93
CA THR A 224 -17.97 36.88 -16.29
C THR A 224 -17.89 37.11 -17.81
N ALA A 225 -18.04 36.06 -18.64
CA ALA A 225 -18.11 36.21 -20.09
C ALA A 225 -19.35 37.03 -20.50
N PRO A 226 -19.20 38.10 -21.33
CA PRO A 226 -20.31 38.97 -21.66
C PRO A 226 -21.37 38.24 -22.49
N ARG A 227 -22.61 38.24 -22.02
CA ARG A 227 -23.76 37.83 -22.84
C ARG A 227 -23.89 38.80 -24.00
N GLY A 228 -23.52 38.36 -25.21
CA GLY A 228 -23.68 39.14 -26.43
C GLY A 228 -25.13 39.57 -26.61
N VAL A 229 -25.34 40.82 -27.04
CA VAL A 229 -26.67 41.39 -27.26
C VAL A 229 -27.38 40.55 -28.33
N ALA A 230 -28.56 40.02 -28.00
CA ALA A 230 -29.36 39.27 -28.95
C ALA A 230 -29.85 40.20 -30.07
N ALA A 231 -29.44 39.93 -31.31
CA ALA A 231 -29.97 40.63 -32.47
C ALA A 231 -31.42 40.17 -32.71
N GLU A 232 -32.36 41.09 -32.58
CA GLU A 232 -33.78 40.82 -32.81
C GLU A 232 -34.06 40.65 -34.31
N VAL A 233 -34.49 39.45 -34.71
CA VAL A 233 -34.88 39.13 -36.09
C VAL A 233 -36.35 38.74 -36.10
N THR A 234 -37.21 39.70 -36.41
CA THR A 234 -38.66 39.52 -36.45
C THR A 234 -39.09 38.82 -37.76
N PRO A 235 -39.72 37.63 -37.71
CA PRO A 235 -40.39 37.05 -38.88
C PRO A 235 -41.80 37.65 -39.08
N PRO A 236 -42.25 37.94 -40.31
CA PRO A 236 -43.62 38.36 -40.59
C PRO A 236 -44.55 37.16 -40.83
N GLY A 237 -45.83 37.25 -40.44
CA GLY A 237 -46.84 36.26 -40.87
C GLY A 237 -48.11 36.12 -40.03
N GLU A 238 -49.09 37.00 -40.27
CA GLU A 238 -50.54 36.75 -40.14
C GLU A 238 -51.13 36.34 -38.76
N ALA A 239 -52.46 36.21 -38.69
CA ALA A 239 -53.24 36.15 -37.44
C ALA A 239 -54.46 35.21 -37.56
N VAL A 240 -55.14 34.89 -36.44
CA VAL A 240 -56.63 34.87 -36.32
C VAL A 240 -57.12 34.51 -34.88
N ALA A 241 -57.64 35.54 -34.18
CA ALA A 241 -58.83 35.62 -33.30
C ALA A 241 -59.26 34.59 -32.19
N ARG A 242 -59.88 35.19 -31.13
CA ARG A 242 -60.79 34.68 -30.06
C ARG A 242 -60.12 33.95 -28.86
N ALA A 243 -60.24 34.39 -27.60
CA ALA A 243 -61.40 34.65 -26.68
C ALA A 243 -61.89 33.36 -25.98
N ALA A 244 -62.30 33.27 -24.70
CA ALA A 244 -62.45 34.19 -23.52
C ALA A 244 -62.42 33.32 -22.20
N GLN A 245 -62.72 33.70 -20.94
CA GLN A 245 -63.12 34.94 -20.20
C GLN A 245 -62.93 34.74 -18.66
N GLY A 246 -63.06 35.80 -17.83
CA GLY A 246 -63.08 35.77 -16.33
C GLY A 246 -61.69 35.95 -15.68
N GLU A 247 -61.43 36.78 -14.64
CA GLU A 247 -62.12 37.08 -13.35
C GLU A 247 -62.03 35.95 -12.30
N ALA A 248 -61.77 36.18 -11.00
CA ALA A 248 -61.17 37.32 -10.28
C ALA A 248 -60.67 36.82 -8.89
N ALA A 249 -59.87 37.62 -8.17
CA ALA A 249 -59.25 37.21 -6.89
C ALA A 249 -60.11 37.55 -5.64
N ILE A 250 -59.91 36.80 -4.54
CA ILE A 250 -59.91 37.33 -3.14
C ILE A 250 -59.13 36.40 -2.19
N ASN A 251 -58.59 36.98 -1.11
CA ASN A 251 -57.94 36.31 0.03
C ASN A 251 -58.93 36.02 1.17
N ALA A 252 -58.62 35.08 2.09
CA ALA A 252 -58.34 35.39 3.52
C ALA A 252 -58.25 34.16 4.46
N ALA A 253 -57.33 34.26 5.43
CA ALA A 253 -57.35 33.77 6.83
C ALA A 253 -57.88 32.37 7.25
N ALA A 254 -56.97 31.52 7.76
CA ALA A 254 -56.78 31.15 9.18
C ALA A 254 -58.00 31.18 10.15
N PRO A 255 -58.13 30.24 11.13
CA PRO A 255 -57.10 30.05 12.18
C PRO A 255 -56.89 28.61 12.73
N TYR A 256 -56.07 28.53 13.80
CA TYR A 256 -55.64 27.34 14.56
C TYR A 256 -56.69 26.80 15.55
N GLY A 257 -56.45 25.58 16.08
CA GLY A 257 -56.99 25.08 17.35
C GLY A 257 -56.01 24.08 18.01
N GLU A 258 -55.83 24.18 19.33
CA GLU A 258 -54.90 23.36 20.14
C GLU A 258 -55.61 22.41 21.13
N VAL A 259 -54.98 21.26 21.41
CA VAL A 259 -54.81 20.54 22.71
C VAL A 259 -53.94 19.30 22.39
N GLY A 260 -53.00 18.78 23.20
CA GLY A 260 -52.75 18.87 24.64
C GLY A 260 -53.01 17.48 25.28
N GLY A 261 -52.09 16.77 25.94
CA GLY A 261 -50.67 17.02 26.26
C GLY A 261 -50.06 15.82 27.04
N THR A 262 -49.00 16.05 27.84
CA THR A 262 -48.31 15.14 28.80
C THR A 262 -47.44 13.96 28.28
N GLY A 263 -46.25 13.83 28.87
CA GLY A 263 -45.40 12.62 28.91
C GLY A 263 -45.52 11.90 30.28
N PRO A 264 -44.57 11.05 30.74
CA PRO A 264 -43.12 11.28 30.63
C PRO A 264 -42.22 10.05 30.29
N ASP A 265 -40.92 10.33 30.11
CA ASP A 265 -39.69 9.55 30.36
C ASP A 265 -39.66 8.00 30.26
N GLY A 266 -38.71 7.48 29.47
CA GLY A 266 -38.32 6.06 29.42
C GLY A 266 -37.02 5.80 28.64
N ASP A 267 -36.13 4.95 29.18
CA ASP A 267 -34.72 4.74 28.81
C ASP A 267 -34.37 4.58 27.30
N ALA A 268 -33.22 5.18 26.92
CA ALA A 268 -32.57 5.00 25.62
C ALA A 268 -31.67 3.75 25.57
N GLY A 269 -32.27 2.56 25.49
CA GLY A 269 -31.55 1.27 25.40
C GLY A 269 -31.39 0.72 23.98
N ALA A 270 -30.50 1.29 23.15
CA ALA A 270 -30.22 0.78 21.80
C ALA A 270 -29.16 -0.35 21.81
N GLY A 271 -29.57 -1.59 21.49
CA GLY A 271 -28.73 -2.78 21.60
C GLY A 271 -27.65 -2.96 20.52
N ALA A 272 -26.56 -3.64 20.87
CA ALA A 272 -25.47 -3.96 19.96
C ALA A 272 -25.84 -5.08 18.97
N LEU A 273 -25.55 -4.89 17.68
CA LEU A 273 -25.84 -5.86 16.62
C LEU A 273 -24.70 -6.89 16.48
N THR A 274 -24.77 -7.98 17.24
CA THR A 274 -23.79 -9.08 17.15
C THR A 274 -24.00 -9.93 15.90
N VAL A 275 -23.14 -9.77 14.89
CA VAL A 275 -23.10 -10.63 13.69
C VAL A 275 -22.21 -11.86 13.98
N ALA A 276 -22.80 -13.05 13.94
CA ALA A 276 -22.08 -14.31 14.09
C ALA A 276 -21.47 -14.79 12.74
N PRO A 277 -20.28 -15.42 12.74
CA PRO A 277 -19.70 -16.01 11.54
C PRO A 277 -20.39 -17.32 11.14
N PRO A 278 -20.51 -17.64 9.83
CA PRO A 278 -21.10 -18.89 9.37
C PRO A 278 -20.21 -20.11 9.69
N GLY A 279 -20.86 -21.26 9.94
CA GLY A 279 -20.19 -22.50 10.34
C GLY A 279 -19.40 -23.19 9.23
N ARG A 280 -18.46 -24.06 9.63
CA ARG A 280 -17.74 -24.97 8.72
C ARG A 280 -18.62 -26.16 8.37
N ASN A 281 -18.66 -26.55 7.11
CA ASN A 281 -19.24 -27.83 6.67
C ASN A 281 -18.14 -28.89 6.57
N ASP A 282 -18.14 -29.85 7.50
CA ASP A 282 -17.27 -31.03 7.43
C ASP A 282 -17.86 -32.08 6.48
N VAL A 283 -17.25 -32.29 5.32
CA VAL A 283 -17.65 -33.35 4.36
C VAL A 283 -16.45 -34.10 3.80
N ASN A 284 -15.91 -35.04 4.57
CA ASN A 284 -15.79 -36.43 4.11
C ASN A 284 -15.28 -37.38 5.21
N GLY A 285 -15.66 -38.65 5.09
CA GLY A 285 -15.11 -39.72 5.92
C GLY A 285 -15.18 -41.08 5.23
N ARG A 286 -14.52 -42.07 5.86
CA ARG A 286 -14.35 -43.48 5.43
C ARG A 286 -13.17 -43.73 4.45
N GLY A 287 -12.31 -44.66 4.84
CA GLY A 287 -11.12 -45.07 4.09
C GLY A 287 -10.18 -45.94 4.95
N ALA A 288 -10.66 -47.09 5.43
CA ALA A 288 -9.97 -47.89 6.45
C ALA A 288 -9.27 -49.15 5.87
N GLY A 289 -8.03 -49.41 6.30
CA GLY A 289 -7.26 -50.62 6.00
C GLY A 289 -5.82 -50.56 6.57
N ARG A 290 -5.60 -50.91 7.84
CA ARG A 290 -5.23 -52.26 8.34
C ARG A 290 -3.83 -52.78 7.92
N ARG A 291 -2.92 -52.80 8.92
CA ARG A 291 -1.92 -53.88 9.23
C ARG A 291 -0.76 -54.11 8.23
N ALA A 292 0.40 -54.65 8.63
CA ALA A 292 1.10 -54.76 9.93
C ALA A 292 2.54 -55.30 9.74
N ALA A 293 3.42 -55.06 10.73
CA ALA A 293 4.64 -55.82 11.10
C ALA A 293 5.75 -56.13 10.05
N GLY A 294 7.04 -55.89 10.37
CA GLY A 294 8.12 -55.99 9.36
C GLY A 294 9.58 -56.30 9.78
N ARG A 295 9.90 -56.59 11.05
CA ARG A 295 11.24 -57.01 11.56
C ARG A 295 12.44 -56.04 11.37
N ALA A 296 13.38 -56.14 12.31
CA ALA A 296 14.75 -55.62 12.21
C ALA A 296 15.77 -56.78 12.08
N ARG A 297 17.02 -56.49 11.69
CA ARG A 297 18.28 -57.03 12.29
C ARG A 297 19.55 -56.65 11.48
N THR A 298 20.62 -56.25 12.20
CA THR A 298 22.08 -56.47 11.94
C THR A 298 22.69 -55.97 10.60
N SER A 299 23.99 -55.64 10.48
CA SER A 299 25.16 -55.56 11.39
C SER A 299 26.28 -54.71 10.72
N GLY A 300 27.24 -54.18 11.50
CA GLY A 300 28.52 -53.62 10.97
C GLY A 300 29.62 -54.71 10.85
N PRO A 301 30.93 -54.38 10.94
CA PRO A 301 31.54 -53.04 11.13
C PRO A 301 32.86 -52.78 10.32
N ALA A 302 33.50 -51.63 10.60
CA ALA A 302 34.96 -51.35 10.61
C ALA A 302 35.84 -51.53 9.35
N ASN A 303 36.59 -50.45 9.01
CA ASN A 303 38.05 -50.52 8.85
C ASN A 303 38.75 -49.13 8.86
N GLY A 304 40.04 -49.13 9.21
CA GLY A 304 41.03 -48.04 9.08
C GLY A 304 42.43 -48.69 9.14
N PRO A 305 43.51 -48.03 9.62
CA PRO A 305 43.84 -46.60 9.62
C PRO A 305 45.25 -46.32 9.00
N GLY A 306 45.75 -45.08 9.07
CA GLY A 306 47.17 -44.73 8.82
C GLY A 306 47.37 -43.62 7.78
N ASN A 307 48.50 -42.90 7.71
CA ASN A 307 49.65 -42.82 8.65
C ASN A 307 50.32 -41.42 8.50
N GLY A 308 51.16 -41.00 9.44
CA GLY A 308 51.97 -39.76 9.35
C GLY A 308 53.29 -39.97 8.58
N PRO A 309 54.35 -39.11 8.77
CA PRO A 309 54.45 -38.00 9.74
C PRO A 309 55.27 -36.75 9.25
N ALA A 310 55.72 -35.92 10.22
CA ALA A 310 57.00 -35.16 10.26
C ALA A 310 57.08 -33.65 9.90
N ARG A 311 57.13 -32.84 10.97
CA ARG A 311 58.18 -31.84 11.33
C ARG A 311 58.77 -30.88 10.28
N GLY A 312 58.70 -29.58 10.61
CA GLY A 312 59.68 -28.55 10.19
C GLY A 312 59.85 -27.46 11.26
N ARG A 313 61.09 -27.02 11.54
CA ARG A 313 61.42 -25.93 12.50
C ARG A 313 62.30 -24.88 11.81
N ASN A 314 61.90 -23.61 11.86
CA ASN A 314 62.72 -22.39 12.09
C ASN A 314 61.84 -21.14 11.87
N GLY A 315 62.14 -19.96 12.42
CA GLY A 315 63.28 -19.57 13.24
C GLY A 315 64.17 -18.53 12.55
N GLY A 316 63.88 -17.24 12.73
CA GLY A 316 64.65 -16.12 12.17
C GLY A 316 64.39 -14.81 12.92
N ARG A 317 65.43 -14.00 13.11
CA ARG A 317 65.42 -12.68 13.79
C ARG A 317 65.96 -11.59 12.85
N GLY A 318 65.65 -10.33 13.17
CA GLY A 318 66.08 -9.12 12.44
C GLY A 318 64.85 -8.37 11.93
N GLY A 319 64.66 -7.07 12.12
CA GLY A 319 65.64 -6.00 12.37
C GLY A 319 66.01 -5.35 11.02
N GLY A 320 65.85 -4.05 10.79
CA GLY A 320 65.33 -2.98 11.66
C GLY A 320 66.14 -1.70 11.46
N THR A 321 65.56 -0.71 10.77
CA THR A 321 66.14 0.62 10.54
C THR A 321 65.04 1.68 10.50
N ALA A 322 65.29 2.82 11.12
CA ALA A 322 64.46 4.03 11.02
C ALA A 322 65.13 5.06 10.08
N THR A 323 64.78 6.34 10.24
CA THR A 323 65.22 7.52 9.44
C THR A 323 64.71 7.54 7.98
N THR A 324 64.28 8.68 7.43
CA THR A 324 64.24 10.06 7.98
C THR A 324 62.87 10.68 7.73
#